data_AF-A0AAV0QFJ8-F1
#
_entry.id   AF-A0AAV0QFJ8-F1
#
_cell.length_a   1.000
_cell.length_b   1.000
_cell.length_c   1.000
_cell.angle_alpha   90.00
_cell.angle_beta   90.00
_cell.angle_gamma   90.00
#
_symmetry.space_group_name_H-M   'P 1'
#
loop_
_entity.id
_entity.type
_entity.pdbx_description
1 polymer ?
#
loop_
_entity_poly.entity_id
_entity_poly.type
_entity_poly.pdbx_seq_one_letter_code
_entity_poly.pdbx_strand_id
1 'polypeptide(L)'
;MLLDPRPGRLFHTHLPYTNLPESVARSRCKLVYVARNPEDTVVSMWHFYNKFHRAEFPLERAVESFCSGVVPWGPFYEHLVGYWEESKRRPEEVLFLKYEDLVRDPKKQVRELASFLGKPFCPGGDGDEVVDKVLWRSSLERLKELDINKNGIEKQKQRPNTIFFRKGAVGDWKNYMMAEMAQRIDRLTQTKLHGTGLSLDDYILG
;
A
#
# COMPACT_ATOMS: atom_id res chain seq x y z
N MET A 1 27.47 18.90 8.43
CA MET A 1 26.04 19.17 8.18
C MET A 1 25.29 18.76 9.44
N LEU A 2 24.85 19.73 10.25
CA LEU A 2 24.17 19.45 11.51
C LEU A 2 22.77 18.90 11.21
N LEU A 3 22.45 17.71 11.70
CA LEU A 3 21.12 17.13 11.63
C LEU A 3 20.14 18.05 12.39
N ASP A 4 19.02 18.45 11.77
CA ASP A 4 17.95 19.19 12.44
C ASP A 4 17.47 18.36 13.65
N PRO A 5 17.56 18.87 14.89
CA PRO A 5 17.25 18.13 16.11
C PRO A 5 15.76 17.89 16.33
N ARG A 6 14.87 18.42 15.48
CA ARG A 6 13.43 18.13 15.58
C ARG A 6 13.12 16.73 15.05
N PRO A 7 12.50 15.84 15.84
CA PRO A 7 12.09 14.54 15.32
C PRO A 7 11.16 14.73 14.12
N GLY A 8 11.50 14.06 13.01
CA GLY A 8 10.66 14.07 11.81
C GLY A 8 9.24 13.61 12.14
N ARG A 9 8.24 14.31 11.63
CA ARG A 9 6.83 13.95 11.82
C ARG A 9 6.41 12.98 10.71
N LEU A 10 5.81 11.86 11.10
CA LEU A 10 5.23 10.89 10.18
C LEU A 10 3.72 11.11 10.09
N PHE A 11 3.20 11.18 8.88
CA PHE A 11 1.77 11.28 8.59
C PHE A 11 1.38 10.18 7.60
N HIS A 12 0.11 9.82 7.57
CA HIS A 12 -0.46 8.94 6.54
C HIS A 12 -1.75 9.57 6.01
N THR A 13 -2.09 9.25 4.77
CA THR A 13 -3.33 9.66 4.13
C THR A 13 -3.68 8.68 3.01
N HIS A 14 -4.97 8.60 2.68
CA HIS A 14 -5.47 7.91 1.49
C HIS A 14 -5.97 8.91 0.44
N LEU A 15 -5.68 10.21 0.60
CA LEU A 15 -6.11 11.21 -0.37
C LEU A 15 -5.41 10.98 -1.71
N PRO A 16 -6.13 11.10 -2.84
CA PRO A 16 -5.48 11.17 -4.15
C PRO A 16 -4.54 12.37 -4.18
N TYR A 17 -3.49 12.28 -5.00
CA TYR A 17 -2.44 13.30 -5.07
C TYR A 17 -3.00 14.72 -5.31
N THR A 18 -4.00 14.84 -6.17
CA THR A 18 -4.69 16.10 -6.52
C THR A 18 -5.42 16.76 -5.35
N ASN A 19 -5.70 16.03 -4.28
CA ASN A 19 -6.41 16.50 -3.11
C ASN A 19 -5.49 16.70 -1.90
N LEU A 20 -4.17 16.50 -2.06
CA LEU A 20 -3.22 16.83 -1.01
C LEU A 20 -3.19 18.35 -0.78
N PRO A 21 -3.09 18.81 0.49
CA PRO A 21 -2.97 20.23 0.77
C PRO A 21 -1.77 20.85 0.05
N GLU A 22 -1.90 22.10 -0.43
CA GLU A 22 -0.80 22.81 -1.11
C GLU A 22 0.48 22.87 -0.26
N SER A 23 0.35 22.85 1.07
CA SER A 23 1.47 22.81 1.99
C SER A 23 2.36 21.58 1.80
N VAL A 24 1.81 20.44 1.35
CA VAL A 24 2.56 19.23 1.04
C VAL A 24 3.49 19.51 -0.15
N ALA A 25 2.93 20.00 -1.25
CA ALA A 25 3.69 20.33 -2.47
C ALA A 25 4.70 21.46 -2.27
N ARG A 26 4.41 22.43 -1.39
CA ARG A 26 5.33 23.55 -1.07
C ARG A 26 6.40 23.18 -0.04
N SER A 27 6.24 22.08 0.67
CA SER A 27 7.21 21.62 1.66
C SER A 27 8.24 20.70 1.03
N ARG A 28 9.37 20.50 1.73
CA ARG A 28 10.36 19.45 1.39
C ARG A 28 9.96 18.09 1.96
N CYS A 29 8.67 17.81 2.12
CA CYS A 29 8.22 16.53 2.66
C CYS A 29 8.46 15.43 1.63
N LYS A 30 8.92 14.27 2.11
CA LYS A 30 9.02 13.07 1.30
C LYS A 30 7.70 12.31 1.33
N LEU A 31 7.23 11.91 0.16
CA LEU A 31 6.05 11.08 -0.03
C LEU A 31 6.49 9.66 -0.36
N VAL A 32 5.88 8.68 0.29
CA VAL A 32 6.05 7.27 -0.05
C VAL A 32 4.67 6.73 -0.40
N TYR A 33 4.50 6.29 -1.63
CA TYR A 33 3.28 5.69 -2.14
C TYR A 33 3.45 4.19 -2.28
N VAL A 34 2.45 3.41 -1.91
CA VAL A 34 2.45 1.94 -2.08
C VAL A 34 1.29 1.57 -3.01
N ALA A 35 1.62 1.13 -4.21
CA ALA A 35 0.71 0.49 -5.13
C ALA A 35 0.55 -1.00 -4.81
N ARG A 36 -0.53 -1.60 -5.29
CA ARG A 36 -0.79 -3.03 -5.17
C ARG A 36 -1.62 -3.50 -6.35
N ASN A 37 -1.51 -4.77 -6.70
CA ASN A 37 -2.39 -5.45 -7.64
C ASN A 37 -3.88 -5.13 -7.32
N PRO A 38 -4.69 -4.74 -8.33
CA PRO A 38 -6.05 -4.27 -8.12
C PRO A 38 -6.99 -5.37 -7.61
N GLU A 39 -6.86 -6.61 -8.08
CA GLU A 39 -7.71 -7.73 -7.65
C GLU A 39 -7.50 -8.03 -6.15
N ASP A 40 -6.25 -8.13 -5.70
CA ASP A 40 -5.91 -8.29 -4.29
C ASP A 40 -6.35 -7.10 -3.44
N THR A 41 -6.30 -5.89 -4.00
CA THR A 41 -6.78 -4.67 -3.35
C THR A 41 -8.29 -4.74 -3.12
N VAL A 42 -9.06 -5.16 -4.13
CA VAL A 42 -10.51 -5.34 -4.01
C VAL A 42 -10.85 -6.39 -2.96
N VAL A 43 -10.20 -7.56 -2.96
CA VAL A 43 -10.46 -8.60 -1.95
C VAL A 43 -10.10 -8.12 -0.55
N SER A 44 -8.99 -7.41 -0.39
CA SER A 44 -8.59 -6.85 0.90
C SER A 44 -9.60 -5.81 1.40
N MET A 45 -10.01 -4.89 0.53
CA MET A 45 -10.98 -3.85 0.81
C MET A 45 -12.36 -4.43 1.17
N TRP A 46 -12.83 -5.41 0.40
CA TRP A 46 -14.10 -6.10 0.62
C TRP A 46 -14.16 -6.75 2.00
N HIS A 47 -13.13 -7.54 2.36
CA HIS A 47 -13.05 -8.14 3.69
C HIS A 47 -12.99 -7.09 4.81
N PHE A 48 -12.20 -6.03 4.63
CA PHE A 48 -12.07 -4.97 5.62
C PHE A 48 -13.41 -4.29 5.88
N TYR A 49 -14.12 -3.86 4.83
CA TYR A 49 -15.40 -3.16 4.99
C TYR A 49 -16.50 -4.05 5.54
N ASN A 50 -16.58 -5.33 5.16
CA ASN A 50 -17.54 -6.26 5.76
C ASN A 50 -17.30 -6.43 7.26
N LYS A 51 -16.04 -6.58 7.70
CA LYS A 51 -15.70 -6.62 9.13
C LYS A 51 -15.96 -5.30 9.84
N PHE A 52 -15.57 -4.19 9.21
CA PHE A 52 -15.70 -2.85 9.77
C PHE A 52 -17.18 -2.44 9.95
N HIS A 53 -18.02 -2.71 8.95
CA HIS A 53 -19.45 -2.38 9.00
C HIS A 53 -20.31 -3.47 9.63
N ARG A 54 -19.74 -4.65 9.94
CA ARG A 54 -20.49 -5.86 10.34
C ARG A 54 -21.57 -6.17 9.31
N ALA A 55 -21.17 -6.17 8.04
CA ALA A 55 -22.03 -6.36 6.90
C ALA A 55 -21.63 -7.61 6.11
N GLU A 56 -22.57 -8.10 5.31
CA GLU A 56 -22.38 -9.19 4.35
C GLU A 56 -22.54 -8.63 2.93
N PHE A 57 -21.70 -7.67 2.57
CA PHE A 57 -21.69 -7.11 1.23
C PHE A 57 -21.15 -8.14 0.23
N PRO A 58 -21.83 -8.43 -0.90
CA PRO A 58 -21.36 -9.40 -1.88
C PRO A 58 -20.09 -8.94 -2.60
N LEU A 59 -19.20 -9.89 -2.93
CA LEU A 59 -17.94 -9.59 -3.63
C LEU A 59 -18.21 -9.05 -5.05
N GLU A 60 -19.21 -9.58 -5.75
CA GLU A 60 -19.66 -9.15 -7.08
C GLU A 60 -19.95 -7.65 -7.09
N ARG A 61 -20.65 -7.16 -6.06
CA ARG A 61 -21.02 -5.75 -5.91
C ARG A 61 -19.82 -4.89 -5.54
N ALA A 62 -18.85 -5.43 -4.82
CA ALA A 62 -17.58 -4.75 -4.54
C ALA A 62 -16.74 -4.59 -5.80
N VAL A 63 -16.66 -5.63 -6.64
CA VAL A 63 -16.02 -5.58 -7.96
C VAL A 63 -16.71 -4.55 -8.87
N GLU A 64 -18.04 -4.57 -8.92
CA GLU A 64 -18.81 -3.58 -9.69
C GLU A 64 -18.55 -2.13 -9.24
N SER A 65 -18.55 -1.90 -7.93
CA SER A 65 -18.27 -0.59 -7.33
C SER A 65 -16.84 -0.13 -7.63
N PHE A 66 -15.86 -1.05 -7.54
CA PHE A 66 -14.47 -0.78 -7.91
C PHE A 66 -14.32 -0.42 -9.39
N CYS A 67 -14.88 -1.23 -10.29
CA CYS A 67 -14.78 -0.99 -11.73
C CYS A 67 -15.50 0.29 -12.18
N SER A 68 -16.53 0.73 -11.46
CA SER A 68 -17.22 2.01 -11.70
C SER A 68 -16.54 3.21 -11.02
N GLY A 69 -15.45 2.99 -10.27
CA GLY A 69 -14.72 4.03 -9.55
C GLY A 69 -15.40 4.48 -8.24
N VAL A 70 -16.51 3.86 -7.85
CA VAL A 70 -17.30 4.19 -6.66
C VAL A 70 -16.76 3.42 -5.45
N VAL A 71 -15.56 3.79 -5.02
CA VAL A 71 -14.92 3.24 -3.82
C VAL A 71 -14.37 4.37 -2.96
N PRO A 72 -14.18 4.16 -1.64
CA PRO A 72 -13.55 5.16 -0.79
C PRO A 72 -12.19 5.57 -1.34
N TRP A 73 -11.99 6.88 -1.51
CA TRP A 73 -10.79 7.48 -2.11
C TRP A 73 -10.53 7.14 -3.58
N GLY A 74 -11.51 6.53 -4.26
CA GLY A 74 -11.46 6.29 -5.68
C GLY A 74 -11.69 7.55 -6.52
N PRO A 75 -11.61 7.43 -7.86
CA PRO A 75 -11.34 6.19 -8.60
C PRO A 75 -9.91 5.64 -8.43
N PHE A 76 -9.77 4.30 -8.37
CA PHE A 76 -8.49 3.64 -8.02
C PHE A 76 -7.35 3.96 -8.99
N TYR A 77 -7.61 3.92 -10.30
CA TYR A 77 -6.53 4.07 -11.29
C TYR A 77 -6.07 5.52 -11.40
N GLU A 78 -6.98 6.47 -11.30
CA GLU A 78 -6.67 7.90 -11.26
C GLU A 78 -5.83 8.24 -10.02
N HIS A 79 -6.18 7.65 -8.87
CA HIS A 79 -5.38 7.74 -7.65
C HIS A 79 -3.96 7.19 -7.87
N LEU A 80 -3.85 5.97 -8.41
CA LEU A 80 -2.59 5.29 -8.69
C LEU A 80 -1.70 6.06 -9.68
N VAL A 81 -2.26 6.46 -10.83
CA VAL A 81 -1.55 7.17 -11.90
C VAL A 81 -1.09 8.54 -11.41
N GLY A 82 -1.89 9.25 -10.61
CA GLY A 82 -1.48 10.53 -10.04
C GLY A 82 -0.17 10.45 -9.25
N TYR A 83 -0.02 9.45 -8.39
CA TYR A 83 1.23 9.27 -7.64
C TYR A 83 2.37 8.70 -8.51
N TRP A 84 2.05 7.87 -9.50
CA TRP A 84 3.04 7.34 -10.45
C TRP A 84 3.69 8.46 -11.27
N GLU A 85 2.90 9.33 -11.89
CA GLU A 85 3.42 10.46 -12.66
C GLU A 85 4.27 11.39 -11.78
N GLU A 86 3.86 11.60 -10.53
CA GLU A 86 4.61 12.43 -9.58
C GLU A 86 5.93 11.81 -9.14
N SER A 87 6.01 10.48 -8.99
CA SER A 87 7.29 9.79 -8.76
C SER A 87 8.26 9.94 -9.92
N LYS A 88 7.77 9.99 -11.17
CA LYS A 88 8.60 10.26 -12.35
C LYS A 88 9.06 11.72 -12.38
N ARG A 89 8.18 12.66 -12.01
CA ARG A 89 8.46 14.09 -12.03
C ARG A 89 9.39 14.53 -10.91
N ARG A 90 9.30 13.92 -9.73
CA ARG A 90 10.02 14.31 -8.50
C ARG A 90 10.56 13.08 -7.75
N PRO A 91 11.48 12.31 -8.35
CA PRO A 91 11.97 11.04 -7.77
C PRO A 91 12.67 11.21 -6.42
N GLU A 92 13.23 12.38 -6.12
CA GLU A 92 13.87 12.69 -4.83
C GLU A 92 12.87 12.99 -3.70
N GLU A 93 11.61 13.26 -4.05
CA GLU A 93 10.53 13.64 -3.11
C GLU A 93 9.40 12.62 -3.07
N VAL A 94 9.23 11.80 -4.10
CA VAL A 94 8.13 10.83 -4.20
C VAL A 94 8.68 9.45 -4.55
N LEU A 95 8.68 8.56 -3.57
CA LEU A 95 9.02 7.15 -3.76
C LEU A 95 7.76 6.35 -4.05
N PHE A 96 7.75 5.61 -5.15
CA PHE A 96 6.66 4.73 -5.54
C PHE A 96 7.08 3.28 -5.37
N LEU A 97 6.42 2.57 -4.46
CA LEU A 97 6.67 1.16 -4.14
C LEU A 97 5.49 0.31 -4.62
N LYS A 98 5.75 -0.96 -4.91
CA LYS A 98 4.71 -1.97 -5.14
C LYS A 98 4.68 -2.93 -3.96
N TYR A 99 3.50 -3.24 -3.45
CA TYR A 99 3.32 -4.18 -2.33
C TYR A 99 3.94 -5.54 -2.64
N GLU A 100 3.84 -5.99 -3.87
CA GLU A 100 4.39 -7.26 -4.33
C GLU A 100 5.92 -7.29 -4.26
N ASP A 101 6.60 -6.16 -4.47
CA ASP A 101 8.04 -6.04 -4.24
C ASP A 101 8.41 -6.09 -2.77
N LEU A 102 7.59 -5.49 -1.91
CA LEU A 102 7.77 -5.55 -0.45
C LEU A 102 7.72 -6.99 0.07
N VAL A 103 6.90 -7.84 -0.57
CA VAL A 103 6.79 -9.26 -0.22
C VAL A 103 7.92 -10.08 -0.86
N ARG A 104 8.26 -9.79 -2.12
CA ARG A 104 9.26 -10.57 -2.88
C ARG A 104 10.69 -10.35 -2.40
N ASP A 105 11.09 -9.11 -2.19
CA ASP A 105 12.46 -8.76 -1.74
C ASP A 105 12.42 -7.66 -0.66
N PRO A 106 11.91 -7.99 0.54
CA PRO A 106 11.74 -7.03 1.63
C PRO A 106 13.05 -6.32 2.03
N LYS A 107 14.20 -7.03 1.96
CA LYS A 107 15.50 -6.46 2.33
C LYS A 107 15.91 -5.36 1.36
N LYS A 108 15.75 -5.56 0.06
CA LYS A 108 16.02 -4.52 -0.95
C LYS A 108 15.12 -3.31 -0.74
N GLN A 109 13.82 -3.54 -0.56
CA GLN A 109 12.84 -2.45 -0.42
C GLN A 109 13.08 -1.61 0.84
N VAL A 110 13.44 -2.23 1.96
CA VAL A 110 13.82 -1.51 3.19
C VAL A 110 15.06 -0.65 2.99
N ARG A 111 16.08 -1.15 2.28
CA ARG A 111 17.29 -0.36 1.98
C ARG A 111 16.99 0.80 1.03
N GLU A 112 16.15 0.59 0.03
CA GLU A 112 15.68 1.62 -0.88
C GLU A 112 14.92 2.72 -0.14
N LEU A 113 13.95 2.36 0.70
CA LEU A 113 13.22 3.30 1.54
C LEU A 113 14.14 4.08 2.49
N ALA A 114 15.09 3.40 3.14
CA ALA A 114 16.03 4.03 4.05
C ALA A 114 16.92 5.05 3.32
N SER A 115 17.40 4.69 2.12
CA SER A 115 18.19 5.57 1.26
C SER A 115 17.37 6.78 0.81
N PHE A 116 16.14 6.55 0.34
CA PHE A 116 15.20 7.62 -0.01
C PHE A 116 14.92 8.54 1.16
N LEU A 117 14.83 8.05 2.39
CA LEU A 117 14.65 8.88 3.60
C LEU A 117 15.94 9.61 4.05
N GLY A 118 17.06 9.44 3.35
CA GLY A 118 18.35 10.04 3.70
C GLY A 118 19.05 9.36 4.87
N LYS A 119 18.74 8.09 5.13
CA LYS A 119 19.30 7.25 6.21
C LYS A 119 19.74 5.89 5.67
N PRO A 120 20.61 5.82 4.65
CA PRO A 120 21.04 4.55 4.07
C PRO A 120 21.71 3.66 5.14
N PHE A 121 21.46 2.36 5.08
CA PHE A 121 22.18 1.38 5.89
C PHE A 121 23.55 1.09 5.28
N CYS A 122 24.58 0.94 6.11
CA CYS A 122 25.89 0.47 5.65
C CYS A 122 25.79 -0.96 5.11
N PRO A 123 26.39 -1.30 3.95
CA PRO A 123 26.44 -2.67 3.48
C PRO A 123 27.30 -3.56 4.40
N GLY A 124 26.79 -4.72 4.79
CA GLY A 124 27.51 -5.71 5.61
C GLY A 124 27.60 -5.36 7.10
N GLY A 125 27.98 -6.35 7.91
CA GLY A 125 28.09 -6.23 9.37
C GLY A 125 26.75 -5.81 10.02
N ASP A 126 26.81 -4.80 10.88
CA ASP A 126 25.68 -4.29 11.67
C ASP A 126 24.50 -3.79 10.80
N GLY A 127 24.76 -3.35 9.55
CA GLY A 127 23.71 -2.82 8.68
C GLY A 127 22.69 -3.88 8.25
N ASP A 128 23.13 -5.11 8.01
CA ASP A 128 22.25 -6.22 7.64
C ASP A 128 21.43 -6.69 8.85
N GLU A 129 22.02 -6.69 10.05
CA GLU A 129 21.32 -6.99 11.30
C GLU A 129 20.22 -5.96 11.57
N VAL A 130 20.50 -4.67 11.34
CA VAL A 130 19.49 -3.60 11.50
C VAL A 130 18.34 -3.78 10.50
N VAL A 131 18.63 -4.12 9.25
CA VAL A 131 17.58 -4.41 8.24
C VAL A 131 16.73 -5.60 8.69
N ASP A 132 17.35 -6.69 9.15
CA ASP A 132 16.62 -7.88 9.61
C ASP A 132 15.77 -7.59 10.83
N LYS A 133 16.26 -6.74 11.75
CA LYS A 133 15.50 -6.29 12.91
C LYS A 133 14.32 -5.40 12.53
N VAL A 134 14.46 -4.52 11.53
CA VAL A 134 13.34 -3.73 11.00
C VAL A 134 12.28 -4.67 10.43
N LEU A 135 12.68 -5.59 9.56
CA LEU A 135 11.77 -6.56 8.93
C LEU A 135 11.03 -7.41 9.95
N TRP A 136 11.74 -7.93 10.96
CA TRP A 136 11.10 -8.68 12.04
C TRP A 136 10.10 -7.82 12.82
N ARG A 137 10.46 -6.56 13.15
CA ARG A 137 9.57 -5.65 13.88
C ARG A 137 8.31 -5.28 13.10
N SER A 138 8.40 -5.21 11.78
CA SER A 138 7.29 -4.86 10.90
C SER A 138 6.59 -6.07 10.25
N SER A 139 7.01 -7.30 10.57
CA SER A 139 6.43 -8.50 9.95
C SER A 139 4.96 -8.67 10.33
N LEU A 140 4.16 -9.18 9.40
CA LEU A 140 2.74 -9.37 9.64
C LEU A 140 2.48 -10.35 10.78
N GLU A 141 3.24 -11.44 10.81
CA GLU A 141 3.17 -12.49 11.84
C GLU A 141 3.39 -11.86 13.21
N ARG A 142 4.46 -11.07 13.35
CA ARG A 142 4.76 -10.39 14.59
C ARG A 142 3.70 -9.36 14.96
N LEU A 143 3.26 -8.54 14.00
CA LEU A 143 2.30 -7.47 14.27
C LEU A 143 0.94 -8.04 14.68
N LYS A 144 0.48 -9.11 14.04
CA LYS A 144 -0.75 -9.83 14.44
C LYS A 144 -0.71 -10.33 15.87
N GLU A 145 0.46 -10.74 16.35
CA GLU A 145 0.64 -11.35 17.67
C GLU A 145 0.78 -10.35 18.81
N LEU A 146 0.94 -9.06 18.51
CA LEU A 146 0.96 -8.01 19.53
C LEU A 146 -0.39 -7.92 20.25
N ASP A 147 -0.35 -7.83 21.59
CA ASP A 147 -1.55 -7.73 22.43
C ASP A 147 -2.48 -6.59 22.00
N ILE A 148 -1.90 -5.42 21.68
CA ILE A 148 -2.66 -4.27 21.17
C ILE A 148 -3.41 -4.55 19.86
N ASN A 149 -2.94 -5.49 19.04
CA ASN A 149 -3.58 -5.84 17.77
C ASN A 149 -4.57 -7.01 17.92
N LYS A 150 -4.32 -7.93 18.86
CA LYS A 150 -5.25 -9.04 19.20
C LYS A 150 -6.45 -8.58 20.00
N ASN A 151 -6.19 -7.78 21.04
CA ASN A 151 -7.17 -7.45 22.07
C ASN A 151 -7.51 -5.96 22.09
N GLY A 152 -6.74 -5.12 21.39
CA GLY A 152 -6.99 -3.69 21.35
C GLY A 152 -8.16 -3.29 20.44
N ILE A 153 -8.65 -2.08 20.71
CA ILE A 153 -9.77 -1.46 20.00
C ILE A 153 -9.29 -0.12 19.44
N GLU A 154 -9.62 0.15 18.18
CA GLU A 154 -9.41 1.44 17.55
C GLU A 154 -10.33 2.47 18.21
N LYS A 155 -9.73 3.53 18.76
CA LYS A 155 -10.40 4.44 19.69
C LYS A 155 -11.48 5.30 19.04
N GLN A 156 -11.35 5.67 17.77
CA GLN A 156 -12.28 6.58 17.11
C GLN A 156 -13.55 5.89 16.62
N LYS A 157 -13.43 4.67 16.10
CA LYS A 157 -14.48 3.90 15.44
C LYS A 157 -14.96 2.72 16.28
N GLN A 158 -14.32 2.47 17.43
CA GLN A 158 -14.69 1.41 18.38
C GLN A 158 -14.73 0.03 17.72
N ARG A 159 -13.69 -0.30 16.93
CA ARG A 159 -13.56 -1.59 16.23
C ARG A 159 -12.35 -2.37 16.73
N PRO A 160 -12.41 -3.71 16.78
CA PRO A 160 -11.24 -4.52 17.13
C PRO A 160 -10.08 -4.28 16.16
N ASN A 161 -8.85 -4.15 16.66
CA ASN A 161 -7.68 -3.94 15.82
C ASN A 161 -7.37 -5.15 14.90
N THR A 162 -7.92 -6.33 15.22
CA THR A 162 -7.80 -7.54 14.40
C THR A 162 -8.34 -7.38 12.98
N ILE A 163 -9.21 -6.40 12.71
CA ILE A 163 -9.74 -6.16 11.36
C ILE A 163 -8.67 -5.67 10.37
N PHE A 164 -7.58 -5.07 10.85
CA PHE A 164 -6.50 -4.54 10.01
C PHE A 164 -5.53 -5.62 9.52
N PHE A 165 -5.56 -6.81 10.13
CA PHE A 165 -4.62 -7.88 9.82
C PHE A 165 -5.35 -9.12 9.26
N ARG A 166 -5.11 -9.45 7.99
CA ARG A 166 -5.79 -10.56 7.30
C ARG A 166 -4.83 -11.69 6.91
N LYS A 167 -4.35 -11.71 5.65
CA LYS A 167 -3.40 -12.72 5.18
C LYS A 167 -2.02 -12.14 4.85
N GLY A 168 -1.98 -10.94 4.28
CA GLY A 168 -0.75 -10.30 3.78
C GLY A 168 -0.03 -11.08 2.69
N ALA A 169 -0.77 -11.89 1.94
CA ALA A 169 -0.27 -12.63 0.79
C ALA A 169 -0.53 -11.86 -0.52
N VAL A 170 0.25 -12.19 -1.55
CA VAL A 170 0.04 -11.79 -2.95
C VAL A 170 -0.73 -12.90 -3.67
N GLY A 171 -1.68 -12.52 -4.53
CA GLY A 171 -2.45 -13.45 -5.36
C GLY A 171 -3.61 -14.13 -4.63
N ASP A 172 -3.99 -13.65 -3.44
CA ASP A 172 -5.07 -14.26 -2.66
C ASP A 172 -6.43 -14.05 -3.32
N TRP A 173 -6.57 -13.07 -4.22
CA TRP A 173 -7.76 -12.88 -5.05
C TRP A 173 -8.19 -14.14 -5.80
N LYS A 174 -7.25 -15.03 -6.19
CA LYS A 174 -7.53 -16.31 -6.88
C LYS A 174 -8.45 -17.24 -6.05
N ASN A 175 -8.49 -17.06 -4.72
CA ASN A 175 -9.34 -17.85 -3.83
C ASN A 175 -10.77 -17.32 -3.69
N TYR A 176 -11.08 -16.15 -4.26
CA TYR A 176 -12.36 -15.46 -4.04
C TYR A 176 -13.04 -15.04 -5.34
N MET A 177 -12.27 -14.58 -6.33
CA MET A 177 -12.83 -14.04 -7.57
C MET A 177 -13.09 -15.15 -8.58
N MET A 178 -14.27 -15.10 -9.22
CA MET A 178 -14.52 -15.84 -10.45
C MET A 178 -13.68 -15.27 -11.60
N ALA A 179 -13.43 -16.08 -12.63
CA ALA A 179 -12.61 -15.68 -13.77
C ALA A 179 -13.12 -14.41 -14.46
N GLU A 180 -14.44 -14.25 -14.57
CA GLU A 180 -15.09 -13.10 -15.19
C GLU A 180 -14.85 -11.81 -14.41
N MET A 181 -14.79 -11.88 -13.07
CA MET A 181 -14.48 -10.72 -12.22
C MET A 181 -13.05 -10.26 -12.43
N ALA A 182 -12.10 -11.20 -12.38
CA ALA A 182 -10.68 -10.92 -12.58
C ALA A 182 -10.43 -10.36 -13.98
N GLN A 183 -11.00 -10.97 -15.02
CA GLN A 183 -10.89 -10.47 -16.40
C GLN A 183 -11.46 -9.06 -16.58
N ARG A 184 -12.54 -8.72 -15.86
CA ARG A 184 -13.11 -7.37 -15.92
C ARG A 184 -12.16 -6.33 -15.32
N ILE A 185 -11.52 -6.65 -14.19
CA ILE A 185 -10.54 -5.78 -13.56
C ILE A 185 -9.27 -5.68 -14.43
N ASP A 186 -8.76 -6.80 -14.93
CA ASP A 186 -7.59 -6.86 -15.81
C ASP A 186 -7.76 -5.99 -17.08
N ARG A 187 -8.87 -6.14 -17.81
CA ARG A 187 -9.16 -5.29 -18.99
C ARG A 187 -9.21 -3.80 -18.63
N LEU A 188 -9.77 -3.47 -17.47
CA LEU A 188 -9.83 -2.09 -16.99
C LEU A 188 -8.42 -1.58 -16.63
N THR A 189 -7.60 -2.39 -15.97
CA THR A 189 -6.19 -2.10 -15.67
C THR A 189 -5.41 -1.81 -16.94
N GLN A 190 -5.47 -2.69 -17.93
CA GLN A 190 -4.80 -2.50 -19.22
C GLN A 190 -5.24 -1.19 -19.88
N THR A 191 -6.55 -0.92 -19.91
CA THR A 191 -7.10 0.32 -20.49
C THR A 191 -6.62 1.57 -19.74
N LYS A 192 -6.67 1.56 -18.41
CA LYS A 192 -6.38 2.73 -17.57
C LYS A 192 -4.89 3.01 -17.42
N LEU A 193 -4.05 1.99 -17.50
CA LEU A 193 -2.59 2.13 -17.40
C LEU A 193 -1.91 2.25 -18.77
N HIS A 194 -2.63 2.03 -19.86
CA HIS A 194 -2.11 2.19 -21.21
C HIS A 194 -1.44 3.55 -21.41
N GLY A 195 -0.18 3.55 -21.84
CA GLY A 195 0.60 4.76 -22.10
C GLY A 195 1.22 5.43 -20.88
N THR A 196 0.93 4.98 -19.65
CA THR A 196 1.51 5.56 -18.41
C THR A 196 2.94 5.06 -18.13
N GLY A 197 3.30 3.91 -18.71
CA GLY A 197 4.52 3.18 -18.40
C GLY A 197 4.49 2.39 -17.08
N LEU A 198 3.36 2.40 -16.36
CA LEU A 198 3.17 1.59 -15.16
C LEU A 198 2.68 0.18 -15.52
N SER A 199 3.45 -0.84 -15.12
CA SER A 199 3.02 -2.24 -15.11
C SER A 199 2.69 -2.68 -13.69
N LEU A 200 1.57 -3.37 -13.49
CA LEU A 200 1.26 -4.10 -12.25
C LEU A 200 1.31 -5.62 -12.45
N ASP A 201 1.67 -6.08 -13.65
CA ASP A 201 1.54 -7.48 -14.08
C ASP A 201 2.76 -8.32 -13.75
N ASP A 202 3.81 -7.71 -13.20
CA ASP A 202 5.12 -8.33 -12.96
C ASP A 202 5.09 -9.49 -11.93
N TYR A 203 3.90 -9.84 -11.41
CA TYR A 203 3.68 -10.80 -10.32
C TYR A 203 2.54 -11.80 -10.60
N ILE A 204 1.97 -11.82 -11.83
CA ILE A 204 0.88 -12.74 -12.21
C ILE A 204 1.42 -14.13 -12.60
N LEU A 205 2.72 -14.26 -12.89
CA LEU A 205 3.36 -15.53 -13.22
C LEU A 205 3.89 -16.23 -11.97
N GLY A 206 2.97 -16.91 -11.29
CA GLY A 206 3.20 -17.83 -10.17
C GLY A 206 1.95 -18.66 -9.92
#